data_AF-A0A246TX26-F1
#
_entry.id   AF-A0A246TX26-F1
#
_cell.length_a   1.000
_cell.length_b   1.000
_cell.length_c   1.000
_cell.angle_alpha   90.00
_cell.angle_beta   90.00
_cell.angle_gamma   90.00
#
_symmetry.space_group_name_H-M   'P 1'
#
loop_
_entity.id
_entity.type
_entity.pdbx_description
1 polymer ?
#
loop_
_entity_poly.entity_id
_entity_poly.type
_entity_poly.pdbx_seq_one_letter_code
_entity_poly.pdbx_strand_id
1 'polypeptide(L)'
;MPAMSADVARAGDDVRVTYTRRIKVLVTKIAEVLEGETNDRERKACNLIALMIGSVSAARAMSDRECAKAVLNFGLASAMAQIGA
;
A
#
# COMPACT_ATOMS: atom_id res chain seq x y z
N MET A 1 2.93 8.65 -3.58
CA MET A 1 1.60 8.61 -4.22
C MET A 1 1.07 7.18 -4.50
N PRO A 2 1.04 6.22 -3.55
CA PRO A 2 0.42 4.91 -3.84
C PRO A 2 -1.10 4.97 -3.95
N ALA A 3 -1.74 5.86 -3.17
CA ALA A 3 -3.19 6.05 -3.10
C ALA A 3 -3.85 6.72 -4.32
N MET A 4 -3.09 7.01 -5.39
CA MET A 4 -3.60 7.49 -6.68
C MET A 4 -3.66 6.36 -7.73
N SER A 5 -3.59 5.10 -7.30
CA SER A 5 -3.62 3.92 -8.16
C SER A 5 -4.78 3.94 -9.16
N ALA A 6 -5.96 4.40 -8.74
CA ALA A 6 -7.14 4.51 -9.60
C ALA A 6 -7.00 5.58 -10.70
N ASP A 7 -6.32 6.70 -10.43
CA ASP A 7 -6.08 7.75 -11.42
C ASP A 7 -4.98 7.34 -12.39
N VAL A 8 -3.92 6.71 -11.87
CA VAL A 8 -2.82 6.15 -12.68
C VAL A 8 -3.33 5.08 -13.63
N ALA A 9 -4.28 4.23 -13.21
CA ALA A 9 -4.86 3.20 -14.07
C ALA A 9 -5.57 3.78 -15.29
N ARG A 10 -6.08 5.01 -15.20
CA ARG A 10 -6.75 5.74 -16.30
C ARG A 10 -5.80 6.62 -17.11
N ALA A 11 -4.53 6.71 -16.72
CA ALA A 11 -3.54 7.55 -17.36
C ALA A 11 -2.79 6.84 -18.51
N GLY A 12 -2.06 7.63 -19.30
CA GLY A 12 -1.19 7.12 -20.37
C GLY A 12 -0.01 6.29 -19.87
N ASP A 13 0.61 5.56 -20.80
CA ASP A 13 1.63 4.55 -20.52
C ASP A 13 2.82 5.11 -19.74
N ASP A 14 3.28 6.32 -20.05
CA ASP A 14 4.39 6.98 -19.36
C ASP A 14 4.13 7.17 -17.86
N VAL A 15 2.88 7.48 -17.50
CA VAL A 15 2.45 7.64 -16.10
C VAL A 15 2.44 6.29 -15.40
N ARG A 16 1.92 5.24 -16.06
CA ARG A 16 1.90 3.88 -15.51
C ARG A 16 3.31 3.33 -15.30
N VAL A 17 4.22 3.53 -16.26
CA VAL A 17 5.64 3.14 -16.15
C VAL A 17 6.31 3.85 -14.96
N THR A 18 6.08 5.16 -14.83
CA THR A 18 6.63 5.94 -13.72
C THR A 18 6.09 5.45 -12.37
N TYR A 19 4.78 5.17 -12.29
CA TYR A 19 4.16 4.61 -11.09
C TYR A 19 4.76 3.26 -10.73
N THR A 20 4.88 2.33 -11.69
CA THR A 20 5.50 1.02 -11.47
C THR A 20 6.92 1.16 -10.91
N ARG A 21 7.74 2.05 -11.48
CA ARG A 21 9.10 2.30 -10.98
C ARG A 21 9.08 2.80 -9.54
N ARG A 22 8.19 3.73 -9.21
CA ARG A 22 8.07 4.28 -7.85
C ARG A 22 7.58 3.24 -6.84
N ILE A 23 6.62 2.38 -7.22
CA ILE A 23 6.15 1.28 -6.38
C ILE A 23 7.27 0.29 -6.12
N LYS A 24 8.05 -0.11 -7.14
CA LYS A 24 9.20 -1.01 -6.94
C LYS A 24 10.20 -0.44 -5.93
N VAL A 25 10.56 0.84 -6.05
CA VAL A 25 11.45 1.52 -5.08
C VAL A 25 10.86 1.50 -3.67
N LEU A 26 9.55 1.69 -3.52
CA LEU A 26 8.89 1.65 -2.22
C LEU A 26 8.89 0.23 -1.63
N VAL A 27 8.60 -0.79 -2.44
CA VAL A 27 8.64 -2.21 -2.04
C VAL A 27 10.05 -2.55 -1.52
N THR A 28 11.09 -2.21 -2.27
CA THR A 28 12.49 -2.49 -1.88
C THR A 28 12.81 -1.86 -0.53
N LYS A 29 12.47 -0.58 -0.32
CA LYS A 29 12.73 0.11 0.95
C LYS A 29 11.99 -0.49 2.14
N ILE A 30 10.77 -0.99 1.94
CA ILE A 30 10.02 -1.67 3.00
C ILE A 30 10.63 -3.05 3.25
N ALA A 31 10.98 -3.80 2.21
CA ALA A 31 11.58 -5.13 2.33
C ALA A 31 12.92 -5.09 3.10
N GLU A 32 13.70 -4.01 3.00
CA GLU A 32 14.95 -3.82 3.74
C GLU A 32 14.80 -3.84 5.27
N VAL A 33 13.62 -3.48 5.78
CA VAL A 33 13.36 -3.41 7.24
C VAL A 33 12.52 -4.56 7.77
N LEU A 34 12.07 -5.48 6.91
CA LEU A 34 11.29 -6.65 7.30
C LEU A 34 12.20 -7.83 7.64
N GLU A 35 11.74 -8.66 8.57
CA GLU A 35 12.41 -9.92 8.91
C GLU A 35 11.99 -11.06 7.95
N GLY A 36 12.90 -12.02 7.76
CA GLY A 36 12.68 -13.21 6.92
C GLY A 36 13.68 -13.38 5.76
N GLU A 37 13.44 -14.35 4.89
CA GLU A 37 14.21 -14.53 3.65
C GLU A 37 13.88 -13.43 2.63
N THR A 38 14.81 -13.12 1.72
CA THR A 38 14.66 -12.02 0.75
C THR A 38 13.35 -12.08 -0.05
N ASN A 39 13.00 -13.26 -0.58
CA ASN A 39 11.75 -13.45 -1.34
C ASN A 39 10.50 -13.26 -0.46
N ASP A 40 10.58 -13.62 0.81
CA ASP A 40 9.48 -13.44 1.76
C ASP A 40 9.31 -11.96 2.13
N ARG A 41 10.41 -11.22 2.35
CA ARG A 41 10.37 -9.78 2.63
C ARG A 41 9.74 -8.97 1.51
N GLU A 42 10.11 -9.24 0.25
CA GLU A 42 9.51 -8.54 -0.88
C GLU A 42 8.00 -8.81 -0.99
N ARG A 43 7.59 -10.06 -0.76
CA ARG A 43 6.18 -10.44 -0.71
C ARG A 43 5.44 -9.74 0.43
N LYS A 44 5.99 -9.76 1.65
CA LYS A 44 5.43 -9.06 2.82
C LYS A 44 5.33 -7.54 2.55
N ALA A 45 6.36 -6.93 1.96
CA ALA A 45 6.35 -5.53 1.57
C ALA A 45 5.27 -5.20 0.54
N CYS A 46 5.09 -6.06 -0.48
CA CYS A 46 4.00 -5.91 -1.45
C CYS A 46 2.63 -5.98 -0.77
N ASN A 47 2.42 -6.94 0.14
CA ASN A 47 1.18 -7.09 0.90
C ASN A 47 0.88 -5.86 1.76
N LEU A 48 1.88 -5.34 2.47
CA LEU A 48 1.76 -4.11 3.26
C LEU A 48 1.34 -2.90 2.40
N ILE A 49 1.97 -2.71 1.24
CA ILE A 49 1.61 -1.61 0.33
C ILE A 49 0.19 -1.78 -0.20
N ALA A 50 -0.18 -2.99 -0.63
CA ALA A 50 -1.52 -3.28 -1.13
C ALA A 50 -2.59 -2.99 -0.07
N LEU A 51 -2.35 -3.41 1.17
CA LEU A 51 -3.23 -3.11 2.31
C LEU A 51 -3.37 -1.60 2.53
N MET A 52 -2.26 -0.86 2.63
CA MET A 52 -2.29 0.59 2.84
C MET A 52 -3.02 1.33 1.72
N ILE A 53 -2.77 0.97 0.46
CA ILE A 53 -3.48 1.56 -0.69
C ILE A 53 -4.97 1.26 -0.58
N GLY A 54 -5.33 0.00 -0.35
CA GLY A 54 -6.72 -0.44 -0.24
C GLY A 54 -7.47 0.29 0.87
N SER A 55 -6.88 0.40 2.07
CA SER A 55 -7.47 1.12 3.20
C SER A 55 -7.71 2.61 2.89
N VAL A 56 -6.74 3.29 2.27
CA VAL A 56 -6.88 4.72 1.91
C VAL A 56 -7.91 4.90 0.80
N SER A 57 -7.90 4.05 -0.23
CA SER A 57 -8.87 4.10 -1.32
C SER A 57 -10.29 3.83 -0.84
N ALA A 58 -10.49 2.84 0.03
CA ALA A 58 -11.79 2.54 0.63
C ALA A 58 -12.30 3.68 1.50
N ALA A 59 -11.47 4.19 2.42
CA ALA A 59 -11.85 5.30 3.29
C ALA A 59 -12.24 6.56 2.52
N ARG A 60 -11.58 6.84 1.38
CA ARG A 60 -11.92 7.99 0.51
C ARG A 60 -13.24 7.81 -0.24
N ALA A 61 -13.67 6.58 -0.49
CA ALA A 61 -14.92 6.30 -1.19
C ALA A 61 -16.15 6.34 -0.25
N MET A 62 -15.93 6.36 1.07
CA MET A 62 -16.99 6.35 2.08
C MET A 62 -17.57 7.74 2.34
N SER A 63 -18.90 7.82 2.46
CA SER A 63 -19.61 9.06 2.86
C SER A 63 -19.66 9.23 4.39
N ASP A 64 -19.65 8.14 5.15
CA ASP A 64 -19.59 8.14 6.61
C ASP A 64 -18.15 8.33 7.09
N ARG A 65 -17.90 9.45 7.79
CA ARG A 65 -16.59 9.83 8.31
C ARG A 65 -16.08 8.93 9.43
N GLU A 66 -16.97 8.45 10.30
CA GLU A 66 -16.57 7.57 11.40
C GLU A 66 -16.20 6.18 10.86
N CYS A 67 -16.99 5.68 9.90
CA CYS A 67 -16.66 4.45 9.20
C CYS A 67 -15.32 4.57 8.42
N ALA A 68 -15.10 5.67 7.69
CA ALA A 68 -13.85 5.93 6.98
C ALA A 68 -12.64 5.96 7.92
N LYS A 69 -12.78 6.59 9.09
CA LYS A 69 -11.73 6.64 10.12
C LYS A 69 -11.45 5.25 10.70
N ALA A 70 -12.49 4.45 10.96
CA ALA A 70 -12.34 3.09 11.44
C ALA A 70 -11.55 2.21 10.45
N VAL A 71 -11.87 2.29 9.15
CA VAL A 71 -11.14 1.54 8.11
C VAL A 71 -9.65 1.88 8.08
N LEU A 72 -9.30 3.16 8.20
CA LEU A 72 -7.90 3.59 8.27
C LEU A 72 -7.20 3.04 9.51
N ASN A 73 -7.86 3.09 10.67
CA ASN A 73 -7.29 2.58 11.92
C ASN A 73 -7.08 1.06 11.88
N PHE A 74 -8.04 0.31 11.35
CA PHE A 74 -7.89 -1.14 11.18
C PHE A 74 -6.80 -1.49 10.18
N GLY A 75 -6.74 -0.78 9.05
CA GLY A 75 -5.66 -0.94 8.07
C GLY A 75 -4.28 -0.71 8.68
N LEU A 76 -4.14 0.35 9.48
CA LEU A 76 -2.90 0.64 10.20
C LEU A 76 -2.54 -0.47 11.21
N ALA A 77 -3.50 -0.89 12.03
CA ALA A 77 -3.28 -1.95 13.01
C ALA A 77 -2.85 -3.28 12.34
N SER A 78 -3.51 -3.66 11.25
CA SER A 78 -3.15 -4.84 10.46
C SER A 78 -1.78 -4.71 9.79
N ALA A 79 -1.39 -3.52 9.34
CA ALA A 79 -0.07 -3.28 8.78
C ALA A 79 1.02 -3.41 9.87
N MET A 80 0.81 -2.83 11.05
CA MET A 80 1.75 -2.93 12.17
C MET A 80 1.94 -4.39 12.62
N ALA A 81 0.86 -5.17 12.67
CA ALA A 81 0.92 -6.59 13.03
C ALA A 81 1.76 -7.42 12.03
N GLN A 82 1.82 -7.02 10.76
CA GLN A 82 2.64 -7.70 9.74
C GLN A 82 4.12 -7.31 9.78
N ILE A 83 4.47 -6.21 10.45
CA ILE A 83 5.87 -5.79 10.61
C ILE A 83 6.52 -6.53 11.79
N GLY A 84 5.76 -6.78 12.86
CA GLY A 84 6.24 -7.49 14.06
C GLY A 84 6.11 -9.02 14.03
N ALA A 85 5.91 -9.63 12.84
CA ALA A 85 5.65 -11.05 12.65
C ALA A 85 6.62 -11.76 11.69
#